data_AF-A0A9Q4G7Y1-F1
#
_entry.id   AF-A0A9Q4G7Y1-F1
#
_cell.length_a   1.000
_cell.length_b   1.000
_cell.length_c   1.000
_cell.angle_alpha   90.00
_cell.angle_beta   90.00
_cell.angle_gamma   90.00
#
_symmetry.space_group_name_H-M   'P 1'
#
loop_
_entity.id
_entity.type
_entity.pdbx_description
1 polymer ?
#
loop_
_entity_poly.entity_id
_entity_poly.type
_entity_poly.pdbx_seq_one_letter_code
_entity_poly.pdbx_strand_id
1 'polypeptide(L)'
;MKNLNMSQLFDKLNDVKLLFQYGQKVVPVLQSLVDFMQETVPLLENINHSIADSTAKIPKASDQINNVTNATELATTEILDLVDAISNNVSSIENRLQEINCAEARKAEIMGKLKSFVSGNQEAEKLLEEYASVDITAKYAEEISQMFPRIKDDSYNITLSLQVQDITSQQLAAVDHLIDSVQERLASLIQDIDETQIDEFHSEADKNESGIQAPEGATFDPNASYNKTDNRQDMVDAVINMEKASQAEIDKLFS
;
A
#
# COMPACT_ATOMS: atom_id res chain seq x y z
N MET A 1 -15.09 28.66 83.02
CA MET A 1 -15.26 27.35 82.35
C MET A 1 -14.61 27.42 80.98
N LYS A 2 -13.43 26.83 80.82
CA LYS A 2 -12.56 26.96 79.64
C LYS A 2 -12.22 25.54 79.17
N ASN A 3 -13.14 24.91 78.44
CA ASN A 3 -13.01 23.52 77.96
C ASN A 3 -13.72 23.29 76.60
N LEU A 4 -13.86 24.32 75.75
CA LEU A 4 -14.42 24.17 74.39
C LEU A 4 -13.39 24.16 73.25
N ASN A 5 -12.13 24.56 73.49
CA ASN A 5 -11.13 24.64 72.42
C ASN A 5 -10.42 23.32 72.09
N MET A 6 -10.20 22.44 73.08
CA MET A 6 -9.48 21.18 72.79
C MET A 6 -10.36 20.14 72.11
N SER A 7 -11.66 20.07 72.38
CA SER A 7 -12.56 19.13 71.69
C SER A 7 -12.64 19.43 70.19
N GLN A 8 -12.79 20.70 69.81
CA GLN A 8 -12.82 21.11 68.40
C GLN A 8 -11.47 20.89 67.69
N LEU A 9 -10.35 21.07 68.40
CA LEU A 9 -9.03 20.74 67.87
C LEU A 9 -8.90 19.23 67.65
N PHE A 10 -9.40 18.41 68.58
CA PHE A 10 -9.44 16.95 68.45
C PHE A 10 -10.34 16.49 67.30
N ASP A 11 -11.50 17.11 67.11
CA ASP A 11 -12.40 16.81 66.00
C ASP A 11 -11.75 17.15 64.66
N LYS A 12 -11.10 18.32 64.53
CA LYS A 12 -10.34 18.66 63.31
C LYS A 12 -9.13 17.76 63.09
N LEU A 13 -8.44 17.32 64.14
CA LEU A 13 -7.37 16.32 64.05
C LEU A 13 -7.91 14.97 63.60
N ASN A 14 -9.14 14.63 64.00
CA ASN A 14 -9.82 13.41 63.59
C ASN A 14 -10.28 13.51 62.12
N ASP A 15 -10.71 14.67 61.65
CA ASP A 15 -11.01 14.93 60.23
C ASP A 15 -9.74 14.82 59.35
N VAL A 16 -8.61 15.35 59.82
CA VAL A 16 -7.30 15.17 59.15
C VAL A 16 -6.90 13.69 59.14
N LYS A 17 -7.11 12.95 60.25
CA LYS A 17 -6.87 11.51 60.32
C LYS A 17 -7.77 10.73 59.36
N LEU A 18 -9.03 11.13 59.20
CA LEU A 18 -9.97 10.55 58.23
C LEU A 18 -9.51 10.80 56.79
N LEU A 19 -9.02 12.01 56.48
CA LEU A 19 -8.38 12.33 55.20
C LEU A 19 -7.16 11.45 54.93
N PHE A 20 -6.29 11.23 55.93
CA PHE A 20 -5.14 10.32 55.79
C PHE A 20 -5.56 8.86 55.61
N GLN A 21 -6.61 8.39 56.30
CA GLN A 21 -7.17 7.05 56.10
C GLN A 21 -7.80 6.88 54.71
N TYR A 22 -8.39 7.95 54.17
CA TYR A 22 -8.89 7.95 52.79
C TYR A 22 -7.72 7.95 51.79
N GLY A 23 -6.69 8.76 52.03
CA GLY A 23 -5.46 8.75 51.24
C GLY A 23 -4.80 7.37 51.21
N GLN A 24 -4.73 6.66 52.34
CA GLN A 24 -4.25 5.28 52.40
C GLN A 24 -5.05 4.29 51.54
N LYS A 25 -6.32 4.56 51.28
CA LYS A 25 -7.17 3.75 50.38
C LYS A 25 -7.04 4.16 48.91
N VAL A 26 -6.72 5.43 48.64
CA VAL A 26 -6.55 5.97 47.28
C VAL A 26 -5.17 5.64 46.70
N VAL A 27 -4.11 5.61 47.53
CA VAL A 27 -2.75 5.30 47.09
C VAL A 27 -2.64 3.95 46.36
N PRO A 28 -3.21 2.83 46.84
CA PRO A 28 -3.20 1.56 46.10
C PRO A 28 -3.89 1.63 44.74
N VAL A 29 -4.97 2.41 44.61
CA VAL A 29 -5.70 2.57 43.34
C VAL A 29 -4.86 3.36 42.34
N LEU A 30 -4.21 4.44 42.80
CA LEU A 30 -3.28 5.20 41.97
C LEU A 30 -2.07 4.35 41.57
N GLN A 31 -1.53 3.52 42.47
CA GLN A 31 -0.45 2.59 42.15
C GLN A 31 -0.89 1.59 41.07
N SER A 32 -2.06 0.97 41.21
CA SER A 32 -2.59 0.07 40.17
C SER A 32 -2.83 0.76 38.82
N LEU A 33 -3.21 2.05 38.83
CA LEU A 33 -3.34 2.84 37.60
C LEU A 33 -1.97 3.12 36.96
N VAL A 34 -0.96 3.42 37.78
CA VAL A 34 0.42 3.63 37.31
C VAL A 34 1.01 2.32 36.76
N ASP A 35 0.83 1.21 37.47
CA ASP A 35 1.28 -0.12 37.02
C ASP A 35 0.57 -0.49 35.70
N PHE A 36 -0.74 -0.23 35.59
CA PHE A 36 -1.49 -0.44 34.35
C PHE A 36 -0.97 0.43 33.20
N MET A 37 -0.69 1.71 33.43
CA MET A 37 -0.11 2.62 32.43
C MET A 37 1.30 2.15 32.01
N GLN A 38 2.12 1.69 32.95
CA GLN A 38 3.46 1.14 32.68
C GLN A 38 3.42 -0.11 31.80
N GLU A 39 2.35 -0.90 31.85
CA GLU A 39 2.17 -2.07 30.98
C GLU A 39 1.51 -1.72 29.63
N THR A 40 0.52 -0.81 29.63
CA THR A 40 -0.28 -0.51 28.42
C THR A 40 0.41 0.46 27.46
N VAL A 41 1.16 1.45 27.94
CA VAL A 41 1.87 2.39 27.08
C VAL A 41 2.89 1.68 26.18
N PRO A 42 3.79 0.81 26.70
CA PRO A 42 4.73 0.07 25.85
C PRO A 42 4.03 -0.89 24.87
N LEU A 43 2.86 -1.44 25.25
CA LEU A 43 2.08 -2.30 24.35
C LEU A 43 1.54 -1.50 23.17
N LEU A 44 0.99 -0.31 23.42
CA LEU A 44 0.53 0.63 22.40
C LEU A 44 1.66 1.06 21.47
N GLU A 45 2.84 1.35 22.02
CA GLU A 45 4.04 1.75 21.27
C GLU A 45 4.53 0.62 20.35
N ASN A 46 4.55 -0.63 20.84
CA ASN A 46 4.86 -1.80 20.02
C ASN A 46 3.83 -2.06 18.91
N ILE A 47 2.54 -1.84 19.18
CA ILE A 47 1.47 -1.96 18.18
C ILE A 47 1.64 -0.87 17.11
N ASN A 48 1.89 0.37 17.52
CA ASN A 48 2.12 1.49 16.60
C ASN A 48 3.32 1.21 15.68
N HIS A 49 4.43 0.77 16.25
CA HIS A 49 5.62 0.38 15.47
C HIS A 49 5.33 -0.77 14.50
N SER A 50 4.61 -1.80 14.94
CA SER A 50 4.24 -2.95 14.10
C SER A 50 3.30 -2.56 12.94
N ILE A 51 2.37 -1.63 13.17
CA ILE A 51 1.47 -1.10 12.14
C ILE A 51 2.24 -0.22 11.17
N ALA A 52 3.14 0.65 11.65
CA ALA A 52 4.00 1.49 10.81
C ALA A 52 4.88 0.64 9.88
N ASP A 53 5.54 -0.39 10.43
CA ASP A 53 6.36 -1.34 9.68
C ASP A 53 5.55 -2.10 8.61
N SER A 54 4.31 -2.49 8.94
CA SER A 54 3.42 -3.18 8.01
C SER A 54 2.96 -2.24 6.89
N THR A 55 2.57 -1.02 7.25
CA THR A 55 2.17 0.05 6.31
C THR A 55 3.28 0.37 5.32
N ALA A 56 4.55 0.32 5.75
CA ALA A 56 5.70 0.55 4.87
C ALA A 56 6.00 -0.60 3.90
N LYS A 57 5.56 -1.84 4.19
CA LYS A 57 5.80 -3.04 3.36
C LYS A 57 4.69 -3.32 2.36
N ILE A 58 3.45 -2.93 2.69
CA ILE A 58 2.25 -3.10 1.88
C ILE A 58 2.40 -2.51 0.45
N PRO A 59 2.89 -1.27 0.24
CA PRO A 59 3.12 -0.71 -1.10
C PRO A 59 4.10 -1.53 -1.94
N LYS A 60 5.17 -2.05 -1.32
CA LYS A 60 6.15 -2.88 -2.04
C LYS A 60 5.52 -4.18 -2.52
N ALA A 61 4.58 -4.74 -1.75
CA ALA A 61 3.86 -5.94 -2.16
C ALA A 61 2.89 -5.65 -3.31
N SER A 62 2.19 -4.51 -3.27
CA SER A 62 1.37 -4.00 -4.38
C SER A 62 2.20 -3.83 -5.66
N ASP A 63 3.32 -3.10 -5.59
CA ASP A 63 4.23 -2.92 -6.72
C ASP A 63 4.72 -4.26 -7.28
N GLN A 64 5.04 -5.22 -6.41
CA GLN A 64 5.48 -6.54 -6.82
C GLN A 64 4.36 -7.30 -7.55
N ILE A 65 3.11 -7.21 -7.08
CA ILE A 65 1.94 -7.80 -7.73
C ILE A 65 1.72 -7.17 -9.11
N ASN A 66 1.82 -5.85 -9.23
CA ASN A 66 1.67 -5.15 -10.50
C ASN A 66 2.76 -5.55 -11.50
N ASN A 67 4.02 -5.63 -11.06
CA ASN A 67 5.13 -6.08 -11.90
C ASN A 67 4.96 -7.52 -12.39
N VAL A 68 4.52 -8.44 -11.51
CA VAL A 68 4.25 -9.83 -11.89
C VAL A 68 3.08 -9.88 -12.86
N THR A 69 2.00 -9.15 -12.60
CA THR A 69 0.83 -9.07 -13.51
C THR A 69 1.27 -8.62 -14.91
N ASN A 70 1.99 -7.50 -15.01
CA ASN A 70 2.49 -6.98 -16.29
C ASN A 70 3.41 -7.97 -17.01
N ALA A 71 4.36 -8.59 -16.29
CA ALA A 71 5.27 -9.57 -16.87
C ALA A 71 4.52 -10.80 -17.38
N THR A 72 3.47 -11.23 -16.68
CA THR A 72 2.64 -12.35 -17.09
C THR A 72 1.77 -12.00 -18.29
N GLU A 73 1.22 -10.79 -18.39
CA GLU A 73 0.48 -10.32 -19.57
C GLU A 73 1.37 -10.28 -20.82
N LEU A 74 2.60 -9.78 -20.67
CA LEU A 74 3.58 -9.74 -21.75
C LEU A 74 3.96 -11.15 -22.22
N ALA A 75 4.28 -12.05 -21.29
CA ALA A 75 4.58 -13.44 -21.61
C ALA A 75 3.40 -14.14 -22.31
N THR A 76 2.17 -13.83 -21.92
CA THR A 76 0.97 -14.40 -22.54
C THR A 76 0.74 -13.88 -23.94
N THR A 77 1.00 -12.59 -24.18
CA THR A 77 0.99 -12.03 -25.53
C THR A 77 2.03 -12.72 -26.41
N GLU A 78 3.25 -12.92 -25.91
CA GLU A 78 4.29 -13.66 -26.64
C GLU A 78 3.89 -15.10 -26.94
N ILE A 79 3.23 -15.80 -26.00
CA ILE A 79 2.72 -17.15 -26.23
C ILE A 79 1.63 -17.14 -27.31
N LEU A 80 0.72 -16.17 -27.30
CA LEU A 80 -0.33 -16.06 -28.31
C LEU A 80 0.26 -15.79 -29.72
N ASP A 81 1.27 -14.93 -29.82
CA ASP A 81 1.98 -14.70 -31.07
C ASP A 81 2.65 -15.99 -31.60
N LEU A 82 3.24 -16.79 -30.70
CA LEU A 82 3.81 -18.08 -31.05
C LEU A 82 2.74 -19.09 -31.50
N VAL A 83 1.58 -19.11 -30.84
CA VAL A 83 0.43 -19.95 -31.21
C VAL A 83 -0.09 -19.58 -32.60
N ASP A 84 -0.20 -18.29 -32.90
CA ASP A 84 -0.60 -17.81 -34.22
C ASP A 84 0.43 -18.19 -35.28
N ALA A 85 1.73 -18.06 -34.98
CA ALA A 85 2.79 -18.52 -35.86
C ALA A 85 2.72 -20.03 -36.13
N ILE A 86 2.43 -20.84 -35.10
CA ILE A 86 2.22 -22.29 -35.24
C ILE A 86 1.02 -22.58 -36.15
N SER A 87 -0.11 -21.91 -35.93
CA SER A 87 -1.33 -22.08 -36.74
C SER A 87 -1.10 -21.74 -38.21
N ASN A 88 -0.37 -20.66 -38.49
CA ASN A 88 0.01 -20.24 -39.83
C ASN A 88 0.97 -21.23 -40.50
N ASN A 89 1.97 -21.74 -39.76
CA ASN A 89 2.91 -22.74 -40.25
C ASN A 89 2.20 -24.07 -40.55
N VAL A 90 1.32 -24.52 -39.67
CA VAL A 90 0.49 -25.72 -39.86
C VAL A 90 -0.34 -25.60 -41.13
N SER A 91 -1.05 -24.47 -41.31
CA SER A 91 -1.85 -24.22 -42.51
C SER A 91 -0.99 -24.22 -43.79
N SER A 92 0.22 -23.67 -43.72
CA SER A 92 1.16 -23.65 -44.84
C SER A 92 1.67 -25.04 -45.20
N ILE A 93 1.93 -25.89 -44.20
CA ILE A 93 2.34 -27.28 -44.41
C ILE A 93 1.17 -28.10 -44.95
N GLU A 94 -0.04 -27.92 -44.43
CA GLU A 94 -1.26 -28.59 -44.90
C GLU A 94 -1.50 -28.32 -46.40
N ASN A 95 -1.35 -27.07 -46.84
CA ASN A 95 -1.46 -26.71 -48.25
C ASN A 95 -0.41 -27.41 -49.13
N ARG A 96 0.86 -27.43 -48.69
CA ARG A 96 1.93 -28.15 -49.42
C ARG A 96 1.68 -29.65 -49.46
N LEU A 97 1.12 -30.21 -48.39
CA LEU A 97 0.76 -31.62 -48.31
C LEU A 97 -0.40 -31.95 -49.27
N GLN A 98 -1.38 -31.05 -49.41
CA GLN A 98 -2.43 -31.17 -50.42
C GLN A 98 -1.85 -31.18 -51.84
N GLU A 99 -0.88 -30.32 -52.15
CA GLU A 99 -0.19 -30.33 -53.44
C GLU A 99 0.50 -31.68 -53.71
N ILE A 100 1.16 -32.25 -52.70
CA ILE A 100 1.79 -33.59 -52.78
C ILE A 100 0.72 -34.66 -53.03
N ASN A 101 -0.40 -34.63 -52.30
CA ASN A 101 -1.50 -35.57 -52.49
C ASN A 101 -2.11 -35.48 -53.90
N CYS A 102 -2.27 -34.27 -54.44
CA CYS A 102 -2.71 -34.08 -55.83
C CYS A 102 -1.69 -34.63 -56.85
N ALA A 103 -0.39 -34.44 -56.60
CA ALA A 103 0.66 -34.98 -57.46
C ALA A 103 0.69 -36.53 -57.42
N GLU A 104 0.55 -37.12 -56.24
CA GLU A 104 0.44 -38.57 -56.05
C GLU A 104 -0.82 -39.15 -56.72
N ALA A 105 -1.97 -38.49 -56.60
CA ALA A 105 -3.18 -38.90 -57.32
C ALA A 105 -2.97 -38.91 -58.84
N ARG A 106 -2.29 -37.89 -59.38
CA ARG A 106 -1.99 -37.82 -60.82
C ARG A 106 -0.96 -38.84 -61.26
N LYS A 107 0.05 -39.12 -60.43
CA LYS A 107 1.03 -40.19 -60.65
C LYS A 107 0.35 -41.56 -60.66
N ALA A 108 -0.60 -41.81 -59.77
CA ALA A 108 -1.42 -43.02 -59.77
C ALA A 108 -2.25 -43.17 -61.07
N GLU A 109 -2.83 -42.07 -61.57
CA GLU A 109 -3.56 -42.06 -62.85
C GLU A 109 -2.64 -42.39 -64.04
N ILE A 110 -1.45 -41.79 -64.09
CA ILE A 110 -0.43 -42.05 -65.11
C ILE A 110 0.05 -43.51 -65.02
N MET A 111 0.25 -44.03 -63.80
CA MET A 111 0.63 -45.42 -63.56
C MET A 111 -0.43 -46.39 -64.08
N GLY A 112 -1.71 -46.09 -63.85
CA GLY A 112 -2.83 -46.87 -64.37
C GLY A 112 -2.86 -46.90 -65.90
N LYS A 113 -2.63 -45.75 -66.54
CA LYS A 113 -2.49 -45.65 -68.01
C LYS A 113 -1.29 -46.44 -68.51
N LEU A 114 -0.13 -46.31 -67.87
CA LEU A 114 1.08 -47.07 -68.21
C LEU A 114 0.81 -48.58 -68.15
N LYS A 115 0.22 -49.07 -67.05
CA LYS A 115 -0.11 -50.49 -66.89
C LYS A 115 -0.96 -51.04 -68.05
N SER A 116 -1.87 -50.24 -68.60
CA SER A 116 -2.69 -50.61 -69.78
C SER A 116 -1.93 -50.63 -71.11
N PHE A 117 -0.81 -49.92 -71.23
CA PHE A 117 0.04 -49.93 -72.42
C PHE A 117 1.11 -51.02 -72.39
N VAL A 118 1.54 -51.42 -71.18
CA VAL A 118 2.61 -52.41 -71.02
C VAL A 118 2.10 -53.83 -70.80
N SER A 119 0.78 -54.01 -70.76
CA SER A 119 0.12 -55.33 -70.69
C SER A 119 0.54 -56.19 -71.88
N GLY A 120 1.44 -57.15 -71.61
CA GLY A 120 2.10 -57.99 -72.62
C GLY A 120 3.62 -58.11 -72.47
N ASN A 121 4.28 -57.22 -71.70
CA ASN A 121 5.69 -57.36 -71.34
C ASN A 121 5.84 -57.72 -69.85
N GLN A 122 6.19 -58.99 -69.60
CA GLN A 122 6.26 -59.59 -68.27
C GLN A 122 7.32 -58.94 -67.35
N GLU A 123 8.39 -58.38 -67.93
CA GLU A 123 9.47 -57.74 -67.18
C GLU A 123 9.06 -56.32 -66.73
N ALA A 124 8.31 -55.61 -67.58
CA ALA A 124 7.81 -54.29 -67.27
C ALA A 124 6.59 -54.29 -66.32
N GLU A 125 5.75 -55.33 -66.37
CA GLU A 125 4.71 -55.52 -65.35
C GLU A 125 5.31 -55.75 -63.95
N LYS A 126 6.39 -56.55 -63.85
CA LYS A 126 7.11 -56.76 -62.59
C LYS A 126 7.71 -55.47 -62.03
N LEU A 127 8.36 -54.66 -62.86
CA LEU A 127 8.94 -53.38 -62.43
C LEU A 127 7.87 -52.38 -61.97
N LEU A 128 6.69 -52.39 -62.58
CA LEU A 128 5.56 -51.55 -62.15
C LEU A 128 4.97 -52.00 -60.81
N GLU A 129 4.86 -53.31 -60.57
CA GLU A 129 4.47 -53.84 -59.25
C GLU A 129 5.51 -53.54 -58.17
N GLU A 130 6.79 -53.70 -58.49
CA GLU A 130 7.89 -53.35 -57.58
C GLU A 130 7.85 -51.86 -57.23
N TYR A 131 7.69 -50.98 -58.21
CA TYR A 131 7.55 -49.54 -57.99
C TYR A 131 6.35 -49.21 -57.08
N ALA A 132 5.18 -49.79 -57.35
CA ALA A 132 3.98 -49.56 -56.54
C ALA A 132 4.14 -50.08 -55.09
N SER A 133 4.94 -51.12 -54.88
CA SER A 133 5.21 -51.67 -53.55
C SER A 133 6.18 -50.82 -52.71
N VAL A 134 7.05 -50.04 -53.37
CA VAL A 134 8.04 -49.17 -52.73
C VAL A 134 7.51 -47.73 -52.59
N ASP A 135 6.47 -47.37 -53.34
CA ASP A 135 5.85 -46.05 -53.31
C ASP A 135 5.02 -45.83 -52.04
N ILE A 136 5.70 -45.34 -51.00
CA ILE A 136 5.13 -45.08 -49.67
C ILE A 136 4.77 -43.60 -49.45
N THR A 137 4.98 -42.73 -50.45
CA THR A 137 4.77 -41.28 -50.35
C THR A 137 3.33 -40.94 -49.97
N ALA A 138 2.34 -41.55 -50.64
CA ALA A 138 0.94 -41.30 -50.36
C ALA A 138 0.54 -41.70 -48.92
N LYS A 139 1.11 -42.79 -48.41
CA LYS A 139 0.86 -43.26 -47.05
C LYS A 139 1.40 -42.27 -46.00
N TYR A 140 2.64 -41.83 -46.15
CA TYR A 140 3.22 -40.86 -45.21
C TYR A 140 2.57 -39.48 -45.30
N ALA A 141 2.16 -39.04 -46.50
CA ALA A 141 1.42 -37.81 -46.66
C ALA A 141 0.06 -37.88 -45.92
N GLU A 142 -0.67 -38.99 -46.04
CA GLU A 142 -1.92 -39.21 -45.30
C GLU A 142 -1.70 -39.21 -43.78
N GLU A 143 -0.68 -39.93 -43.29
CA GLU A 143 -0.34 -39.98 -41.86
C GLU A 143 0.01 -38.61 -41.28
N ILE A 144 0.78 -37.80 -42.00
CA ILE A 144 1.14 -36.43 -41.60
C ILE A 144 -0.11 -35.52 -41.62
N SER A 145 -0.99 -35.68 -42.62
CA SER A 145 -2.22 -34.90 -42.74
C SER A 145 -3.12 -35.05 -41.50
N GLN A 146 -3.21 -36.28 -40.97
CA GLN A 146 -4.02 -36.60 -39.80
C GLN A 146 -3.49 -35.99 -38.49
N MET A 147 -2.23 -35.51 -38.45
CA MET A 147 -1.65 -34.88 -37.26
C MET A 147 -2.02 -33.39 -37.14
N PHE A 148 -2.26 -32.68 -38.24
CA PHE A 148 -2.56 -31.24 -38.21
C PHE A 148 -3.83 -30.86 -37.43
N PRO A 149 -4.95 -31.60 -37.52
CA PRO A 149 -6.13 -31.31 -36.70
C PRO A 149 -5.81 -31.28 -35.21
N ARG A 150 -4.98 -32.22 -34.73
CA ARG A 150 -4.56 -32.25 -33.32
C ARG A 150 -3.73 -31.03 -32.94
N ILE A 151 -2.77 -30.64 -33.78
CA ILE A 151 -1.92 -29.47 -33.51
C ILE A 151 -2.77 -28.18 -33.47
N LYS A 152 -3.79 -28.09 -34.33
CA LYS A 152 -4.72 -26.96 -34.38
C LYS A 152 -5.62 -26.91 -33.14
N ASP A 153 -6.15 -28.07 -32.73
CA ASP A 153 -6.96 -28.19 -31.50
C ASP A 153 -6.12 -27.85 -30.26
N ASP A 154 -4.88 -28.33 -30.18
CA ASP A 154 -3.96 -28.01 -29.08
C ASP A 154 -3.64 -26.51 -29.03
N SER A 155 -3.41 -25.88 -30.18
CA SER A 155 -3.20 -24.42 -30.31
C SER A 155 -4.40 -23.61 -29.81
N TYR A 156 -5.61 -24.05 -30.17
CA TYR A 156 -6.86 -23.45 -29.68
C TYR A 156 -7.02 -23.64 -28.16
N ASN A 157 -6.73 -24.83 -27.65
CA ASN A 157 -6.80 -25.13 -26.22
C ASN A 157 -5.80 -24.30 -25.39
N ILE A 158 -4.60 -24.06 -25.91
CA ILE A 158 -3.62 -23.15 -25.27
C ILE A 158 -4.20 -21.73 -25.19
N THR A 159 -4.74 -21.22 -26.30
CA THR A 159 -5.38 -19.90 -26.35
C THR A 159 -6.50 -19.78 -25.32
N LEU A 160 -7.38 -20.78 -25.23
CA LEU A 160 -8.46 -20.83 -24.26
C LEU A 160 -7.95 -20.90 -22.81
N SER A 161 -6.90 -21.68 -22.56
CA SER A 161 -6.34 -21.85 -21.21
C SER A 161 -5.71 -20.56 -20.68
N LEU A 162 -5.09 -19.76 -21.55
CA LEU A 162 -4.51 -18.48 -21.17
C LEU A 162 -5.56 -17.42 -20.80
N GLN A 163 -6.83 -17.57 -21.23
CA GLN A 163 -7.91 -16.63 -20.89
C GLN A 163 -8.22 -16.59 -19.38
N VAL A 164 -7.91 -17.64 -18.62
CA VAL A 164 -8.09 -17.62 -17.15
C VAL A 164 -7.24 -16.52 -16.51
N GLN A 165 -6.19 -16.09 -17.19
CA GLN A 165 -5.25 -15.10 -16.70
C GLN A 165 -5.83 -13.67 -16.66
N ASP A 166 -6.75 -13.33 -17.57
CA ASP A 166 -7.47 -12.06 -17.52
C ASP A 166 -8.31 -11.96 -16.25
N ILE A 167 -8.94 -13.07 -15.83
CA ILE A 167 -9.69 -13.15 -14.57
C ILE A 167 -8.73 -12.99 -13.39
N THR A 168 -7.55 -13.62 -13.42
CA THR A 168 -6.57 -13.47 -12.34
C THR A 168 -6.01 -12.06 -12.25
N SER A 169 -5.80 -11.38 -13.38
CA SER A 169 -5.31 -10.00 -13.42
C SER A 169 -6.35 -9.04 -12.85
N GLN A 170 -7.63 -9.24 -13.16
CA GLN A 170 -8.74 -8.47 -12.55
C GLN A 170 -8.84 -8.70 -11.04
N GLN A 171 -8.68 -9.95 -10.59
CA GLN A 171 -8.67 -10.25 -9.16
C GLN A 171 -7.48 -9.61 -8.43
N LEU A 172 -6.29 -9.63 -9.04
CA LEU A 172 -5.11 -8.96 -8.49
C LEU A 172 -5.30 -7.44 -8.43
N ALA A 173 -5.86 -6.82 -9.46
CA ALA A 173 -6.17 -5.39 -9.45
C ALA A 173 -7.19 -5.01 -8.35
N ALA A 174 -8.19 -5.86 -8.11
CA ALA A 174 -9.13 -5.65 -7.01
C ALA A 174 -8.46 -5.79 -5.64
N VAL A 175 -7.52 -6.73 -5.50
CA VAL A 175 -6.71 -6.90 -4.28
C VAL A 175 -5.80 -5.69 -4.08
N ASP A 176 -5.22 -5.14 -5.14
CA ASP A 176 -4.35 -3.97 -5.10
C ASP A 176 -5.08 -2.75 -4.52
N HIS A 177 -6.29 -2.46 -5.01
CA HIS A 177 -7.14 -1.41 -4.44
C HIS A 177 -7.54 -1.64 -2.98
N LEU A 178 -7.72 -2.90 -2.56
CA LEU A 178 -7.97 -3.22 -1.16
C LEU A 178 -6.72 -2.98 -0.29
N ILE A 179 -5.54 -3.31 -0.81
CA ILE A 179 -4.24 -3.09 -0.16
C ILE A 179 -4.02 -1.59 0.04
N ASP A 180 -4.27 -0.77 -0.97
CA ASP A 180 -4.21 0.70 -0.88
C ASP A 180 -5.17 1.24 0.19
N SER A 181 -6.43 0.76 0.19
CA SER A 181 -7.40 1.21 1.19
C SER A 181 -7.00 0.84 2.62
N VAL A 182 -6.42 -0.35 2.80
CA VAL A 182 -5.91 -0.78 4.10
C VAL A 182 -4.73 0.10 4.52
N GLN A 183 -3.81 0.41 3.59
CA GLN A 183 -2.69 1.30 3.85
C GLN A 183 -3.16 2.68 4.32
N GLU A 184 -4.09 3.31 3.60
CA GLU A 184 -4.61 4.63 3.96
C GLU A 184 -5.24 4.65 5.34
N ARG A 185 -6.01 3.60 5.67
CA ARG A 185 -6.63 3.45 6.99
C ARG A 185 -5.60 3.27 8.10
N LEU A 186 -4.57 2.45 7.88
CA LEU A 186 -3.51 2.25 8.88
C LEU A 186 -2.66 3.51 9.06
N ALA A 187 -2.36 4.23 7.98
CA ALA A 187 -1.66 5.51 8.04
C ALA A 187 -2.45 6.57 8.82
N SER A 188 -3.77 6.68 8.56
CA SER A 188 -4.66 7.53 9.35
C SER A 188 -4.67 7.13 10.83
N LEU A 189 -4.71 5.82 11.12
CA LEU A 189 -4.73 5.34 12.51
C LEU A 189 -3.43 5.67 13.26
N ILE A 190 -2.27 5.57 12.61
CA ILE A 190 -1.00 5.99 13.18
C ILE A 190 -1.01 7.49 13.46
N GLN A 191 -1.47 8.29 12.49
CA GLN A 191 -1.56 9.74 12.64
C GLN A 191 -2.49 10.12 13.82
N ASP A 192 -3.65 9.49 13.93
CA ASP A 192 -4.60 9.74 15.02
C ASP A 192 -4.00 9.36 16.39
N ILE A 193 -3.21 8.29 16.46
CA ILE A 193 -2.52 7.86 17.69
C ILE A 193 -1.36 8.80 18.04
N ASP A 194 -0.61 9.28 17.05
CA ASP A 194 0.51 10.21 17.25
C ASP A 194 0.00 11.61 17.68
N GLU A 195 -1.07 12.10 17.08
CA GLU A 195 -1.75 13.34 17.50
C GLU A 195 -2.38 13.22 18.91
N THR A 196 -2.71 12.00 19.36
CA THR A 196 -3.20 11.74 20.73
C THR A 196 -2.10 11.39 21.73
N GLN A 197 -0.83 11.29 21.32
CA GLN A 197 0.28 11.19 22.26
C GLN A 197 0.46 12.52 23.02
N ILE A 198 -0.11 12.61 24.23
CA ILE A 198 0.57 12.85 25.52
C ILE A 198 1.65 13.96 25.55
N ASP A 199 1.64 14.97 24.67
CA ASP A 199 2.49 16.16 24.83
C ASP A 199 2.07 17.01 26.05
N GLU A 200 0.85 16.79 26.57
CA GLU A 200 0.36 17.45 27.78
C GLU A 200 0.89 16.84 29.10
N PHE A 201 1.28 15.56 29.16
CA PHE A 201 1.71 14.96 30.44
C PHE A 201 3.23 14.88 30.63
N HIS A 202 4.03 14.84 29.56
CA HIS A 202 5.49 14.90 29.69
C HIS A 202 6.03 16.33 29.82
N SER A 203 5.27 17.34 29.38
CA SER A 203 5.73 18.72 29.44
C SER A 203 5.58 19.40 30.82
N GLU A 204 5.04 18.73 31.85
CA GLU A 204 5.07 19.24 33.23
C GLU A 204 6.02 18.48 34.17
N ALA A 205 6.35 17.21 33.87
CA ALA A 205 7.26 16.43 34.72
C ALA A 205 8.75 16.71 34.44
N ASP A 206 9.13 17.04 33.19
CA ASP A 206 10.51 17.38 32.81
C ASP A 206 10.81 18.89 32.77
N LYS A 207 9.82 19.76 33.05
CA LYS A 207 10.02 21.23 33.14
C LYS A 207 10.55 21.73 34.49
N ASN A 208 11.01 20.83 35.38
CA ASN A 208 11.72 21.24 36.60
C ASN A 208 13.24 21.36 36.43
N GLU A 209 13.78 21.13 35.22
CA GLU A 209 15.15 21.49 34.86
C GLU A 209 15.21 22.25 33.53
N SER A 210 14.56 23.41 33.42
CA SER A 210 15.05 24.57 32.62
C SER A 210 14.04 25.71 32.56
N GLY A 211 14.49 26.90 32.97
CA GLY A 211 14.12 28.19 32.38
C GLY A 211 12.64 28.58 32.37
N ILE A 212 12.23 29.35 33.38
CA ILE A 212 11.06 30.23 33.31
C ILE A 212 11.17 31.11 32.04
N GLN A 213 10.32 30.87 31.03
CA GLN A 213 10.23 31.75 29.86
C GLN A 213 9.38 32.97 30.21
N ALA A 214 10.06 34.12 30.31
CA ALA A 214 9.43 35.43 30.45
C ALA A 214 8.71 35.83 29.15
N PRO A 215 7.61 36.60 29.22
CA PRO A 215 6.90 37.09 28.04
C PRO A 215 7.82 37.96 27.17
N GLU A 216 7.83 37.70 25.85
CA GLU A 216 8.52 38.56 24.88
C GLU A 216 7.97 39.99 24.95
N GLY A 217 8.84 40.92 25.37
CA GLY A 217 8.52 42.35 25.49
C GLY A 217 9.03 43.03 26.77
N ALA A 218 9.50 42.30 27.77
CA ALA A 218 10.13 42.90 28.95
C ALA A 218 11.54 43.40 28.62
N THR A 219 11.66 44.71 28.41
CA THR A 219 12.87 45.44 28.04
C THR A 219 13.85 45.50 29.23
N PHE A 220 14.55 44.41 29.52
CA PHE A 220 15.68 44.44 30.46
C PHE A 220 16.97 44.66 29.67
N ASP A 221 17.47 45.90 29.67
CA ASP A 221 18.77 46.26 29.10
C ASP A 221 19.87 46.11 30.17
N PRO A 222 20.79 45.13 30.04
CA PRO A 222 21.86 44.91 31.02
C PRO A 222 22.91 46.04 31.07
N ASN A 223 22.88 46.99 30.12
CA ASN A 223 23.77 48.15 30.07
C ASN A 223 23.10 49.46 30.47
N ALA A 224 21.88 49.42 31.03
CA ALA A 224 21.20 50.60 31.53
C ALA A 224 21.99 51.22 32.70
N SER A 225 22.73 52.30 32.44
CA SER A 225 23.38 53.10 33.47
C SER A 225 22.46 54.23 33.94
N TYR A 226 22.34 54.39 35.25
CA TYR A 226 21.54 55.46 35.86
C TYR A 226 22.23 56.81 35.62
N ASN A 227 21.67 57.62 34.71
CA ASN A 227 22.11 59.00 34.50
C ASN A 227 21.07 59.97 35.08
N LYS A 228 21.41 60.58 36.21
CA LYS A 228 20.56 61.55 36.91
C LYS A 228 20.75 62.93 36.26
N THR A 229 20.09 63.15 35.13
CA THR A 229 19.99 64.48 34.51
C THR A 229 18.57 65.01 34.74
N ASP A 230 18.43 66.11 35.48
CA ASP A 230 17.15 66.71 35.91
C ASP A 230 16.19 67.08 34.76
N ASN A 231 16.68 67.18 33.52
CA ASN A 231 15.88 67.56 32.34
C ASN A 231 14.70 66.63 32.00
N ARG A 232 14.68 65.38 32.51
CA ARG A 232 13.56 64.46 32.24
C ARG A 232 12.36 64.70 33.15
N GLN A 233 12.57 65.23 34.35
CA GLN A 233 11.48 65.52 35.29
C GLN A 233 10.68 66.74 34.81
N ASP A 234 11.37 67.76 34.29
CA ASP A 234 10.74 68.96 33.72
C ASP A 234 9.85 68.65 32.50
N MET A 235 10.22 67.67 31.67
CA MET A 235 9.39 67.21 30.55
C MET A 235 8.14 66.45 31.01
N VAL A 236 8.24 65.65 32.08
CA VAL A 236 7.09 64.90 32.62
C VAL A 236 6.09 65.84 33.29
N ASP A 237 6.58 66.82 34.04
CA ASP A 237 5.73 67.82 34.70
C ASP A 237 5.02 68.75 33.70
N ALA A 238 5.65 69.01 32.53
CA ALA A 238 5.03 69.78 31.45
C ALA A 238 3.87 69.03 30.77
N VAL A 239 3.97 67.71 30.60
CA VAL A 239 2.90 66.87 30.02
C VAL A 239 1.75 66.72 31.01
N ILE A 240 2.03 66.52 32.30
CA ILE A 240 0.99 66.35 33.33
C ILE A 240 0.19 67.65 33.56
N ASN A 241 0.81 68.82 33.38
CA ASN A 241 0.09 70.09 33.47
C ASN A 241 -0.73 70.46 32.21
N MET A 242 -0.55 69.77 31.08
CA MET A 242 -1.37 69.99 29.88
C MET A 242 -2.75 69.31 29.95
N GLU A 243 -2.96 68.30 30.80
CA GLU A 243 -4.21 67.53 30.91
C GLU A 243 -4.94 67.71 32.26
N LYS A 244 -4.96 68.92 32.82
CA LYS A 244 -5.94 69.24 33.88
C LYS A 244 -7.26 69.66 33.25
N ALA A 245 -8.09 68.69 32.89
CA ALA A 245 -9.50 68.94 32.56
C ALA A 245 -10.17 69.69 33.73
N SER A 246 -10.90 70.77 33.41
CA SER A 246 -11.52 71.59 34.46
C SER A 246 -12.69 70.84 35.09
N GLN A 247 -12.89 70.99 36.40
CA GLN A 247 -13.97 70.32 37.17
C GLN A 247 -15.37 70.53 36.55
N ALA A 248 -15.56 71.59 35.75
CA ALA A 248 -16.80 71.88 35.03
C ALA A 248 -17.09 70.92 33.85
N GLU A 249 -16.08 70.26 33.26
CA GLU A 249 -16.28 69.22 32.24
C GLU A 249 -16.66 67.87 32.87
N ILE A 250 -16.17 67.60 34.09
CA ILE A 250 -16.50 66.39 34.84
C ILE A 250 -17.96 66.45 35.31
N ASP A 251 -18.44 67.60 35.79
CA ASP A 251 -19.83 67.75 36.23
C ASP A 251 -20.86 67.65 35.09
N LYS A 252 -20.45 67.86 33.83
CA LYS A 252 -21.32 67.75 32.64
C LYS A 252 -21.53 66.31 32.15
N LEU A 253 -20.72 65.37 32.65
CA LEU A 253 -20.84 63.93 32.34
C LEU A 253 -21.82 63.20 33.28
N PHE A 254 -22.28 63.86 34.35
CA PHE A 254 -23.15 63.26 35.38
C PHE A 254 -24.48 64.01 35.60
N SER A 255 -24.85 64.94 34.70
CA SER A 255 -26.16 65.61 34.67
C SER A 255 -27.05 65.15 33.53
#